data_AF-A0A0C9SCC2-F1
#
_entry.id   AF-A0A0C9SCC2-F1
#
_cell.length_a   1.000
_cell.length_b   1.000
_cell.length_c   1.000
_cell.angle_alpha   90.00
_cell.angle_beta   90.00
_cell.angle_gamma   90.00
#
_symmetry.space_group_name_H-M   'P 1'
#
loop_
_entity.id
_entity.type
_entity.pdbx_description
1 polymer ?
#
loop_
_entity_poly.entity_id
_entity_poly.type
_entity_poly.pdbx_seq_one_letter_code
_entity_poly.pdbx_strand_id
1 'polypeptide(L)'
;PALVTRPAPSQGPAPQKLSWPNQVLAALKNKPLILHFTSELPDVKSRQLFADCQPLIWAIEGLCLLVCASKKEDKFGVVQFSLPGILNAMLELDQVLERHSKRCASLRRPNSSSGRELRLARTLKAAVSTGLYQMTTTFKEHIGKLDLT
;
A
#
# COMPACT_ATOMS: atom_id res chain seq x y z
N PRO A 1 33.16 -59.30 62.04
CA PRO A 1 32.88 -57.87 61.74
C PRO A 1 32.88 -57.69 60.21
N ALA A 2 31.70 -57.64 59.59
CA ALA A 2 31.54 -57.58 58.14
C ALA A 2 31.47 -56.11 57.68
N LEU A 3 32.48 -55.67 56.90
CA LEU A 3 32.52 -54.33 56.32
C LEU A 3 31.87 -54.38 54.92
N VAL A 4 30.62 -53.93 54.90
CA VAL A 4 29.82 -53.66 53.69
C VAL A 4 30.45 -52.47 52.95
N THR A 5 31.06 -52.70 51.79
CA THR A 5 31.47 -51.64 50.88
C THR A 5 30.34 -51.34 49.88
N ARG A 6 29.92 -50.09 49.89
CA ARG A 6 28.79 -49.49 49.16
C ARG A 6 29.12 -49.34 47.66
N PRO A 7 28.19 -49.53 46.72
CA PRO A 7 28.47 -49.38 45.29
C PRO A 7 28.58 -47.90 44.90
N ALA A 8 29.43 -47.60 43.92
CA ALA A 8 29.68 -46.26 43.38
C ALA A 8 28.44 -45.68 42.68
N PRO A 9 28.17 -44.36 42.79
CA PRO A 9 27.07 -43.73 42.06
C PRO A 9 27.43 -43.47 40.59
N SER A 10 26.42 -43.69 39.76
CA SER A 10 26.31 -43.50 38.32
C SER A 10 26.84 -42.16 37.80
N GLN A 11 27.57 -42.20 36.68
CA GLN A 11 27.87 -41.02 35.88
C GLN A 11 26.58 -40.44 35.27
N GLY A 12 26.19 -39.24 35.69
CA GLY A 12 25.19 -38.44 34.98
C GLY A 12 25.79 -37.83 33.70
N PRO A 13 25.00 -37.57 32.66
CA PRO A 13 25.49 -37.01 31.41
C PRO A 13 26.01 -35.58 31.66
N ALA A 14 27.21 -35.31 31.15
CA ALA A 14 27.85 -34.00 31.26
C ALA A 14 26.93 -32.89 30.69
N PRO A 15 26.87 -31.70 31.32
CA PRO A 15 26.10 -30.59 30.80
C PRO A 15 26.68 -30.18 29.46
N GLN A 16 25.90 -30.36 28.40
CA GLN A 16 26.24 -29.91 27.06
C GLN A 16 26.53 -28.42 27.13
N LYS A 17 27.78 -28.03 26.85
CA LYS A 17 28.21 -26.63 26.77
C LYS A 17 27.48 -25.97 25.62
N LEU A 18 26.33 -25.38 25.93
CA LEU A 18 25.50 -24.67 24.98
C LEU A 18 26.28 -23.47 24.45
N SER A 19 26.73 -23.59 23.20
CA SER A 19 27.59 -22.64 22.51
C SER A 19 26.98 -21.23 22.53
N TRP A 20 27.69 -20.29 23.15
CA TRP A 20 27.43 -18.85 23.17
C TRP A 20 26.88 -18.27 21.86
N PRO A 21 27.39 -18.62 20.65
CA PRO A 21 26.83 -18.09 19.39
C PRO A 21 25.33 -18.39 19.18
N ASN A 22 24.84 -19.54 19.62
CA ASN A 22 23.42 -19.90 19.45
C ASN A 22 22.50 -19.12 20.39
N GLN A 23 22.98 -18.77 21.59
CA GLN A 23 22.25 -17.93 22.54
C GLN A 23 22.20 -16.48 22.06
N VAL A 24 23.30 -15.98 21.49
CA VAL A 24 23.35 -14.65 20.87
C VAL A 24 22.40 -14.60 19.67
N LEU A 25 22.38 -15.63 18.81
CA LEU A 25 21.47 -15.69 17.67
C LEU A 25 19.99 -15.73 18.11
N ALA A 26 19.67 -16.49 19.17
CA ALA A 26 18.33 -16.58 19.73
C ALA A 26 17.89 -15.25 20.39
N ALA A 27 18.80 -14.56 21.08
CA ALA A 27 18.54 -13.23 21.65
C ALA A 27 18.40 -12.14 20.58
N LEU A 28 19.13 -12.28 19.47
CA LEU A 28 19.05 -11.38 18.32
C LEU A 28 17.71 -11.59 17.58
N LYS A 29 17.26 -12.84 17.38
CA LYS A 29 15.93 -13.15 16.82
C LYS A 29 14.76 -12.66 17.66
N ASN A 30 14.89 -12.63 19.00
CA ASN A 30 13.85 -12.16 19.91
C ASN A 30 13.79 -10.63 20.08
N LYS A 31 14.69 -9.87 19.44
CA LYS A 31 14.67 -8.41 19.54
C LYS A 31 13.69 -7.81 18.50
N PRO A 32 12.63 -7.10 18.94
CA PRO A 32 11.68 -6.44 18.03
C PRO A 32 12.34 -5.37 17.15
N LEU A 33 13.54 -4.90 17.51
CA LEU A 33 14.35 -4.00 16.70
C LEU A 33 14.75 -4.60 15.35
N ILE A 34 15.06 -5.89 15.31
CA ILE A 34 15.51 -6.55 14.07
C ILE A 34 14.31 -6.85 13.19
N LEU A 35 13.18 -7.23 13.79
CA LEU A 35 11.91 -7.32 13.06
C LEU A 35 11.56 -5.99 12.36
N HIS A 36 11.83 -4.84 12.99
CA HIS A 36 11.61 -3.52 12.38
C HIS A 36 12.60 -3.19 11.23
N PHE A 37 13.75 -3.86 11.16
CA PHE A 37 14.74 -3.71 10.08
C PHE A 37 14.58 -4.77 8.97
N THR A 38 14.13 -5.98 9.30
CA THR A 38 13.88 -7.09 8.35
C THR A 38 12.45 -7.12 7.82
N SER A 39 11.54 -6.32 8.38
CA SER A 39 10.30 -5.97 7.70
C SER A 39 10.67 -5.09 6.53
N GLU A 40 10.95 -5.71 5.38
CA GLU A 40 11.04 -5.04 4.09
C GLU A 40 9.88 -4.05 4.02
N LEU A 41 10.16 -2.76 4.19
CA LEU A 41 9.12 -1.79 4.47
C LEU A 41 8.20 -1.79 3.24
N PRO A 42 6.89 -2.07 3.37
CA PRO A 42 5.96 -2.03 2.23
C PRO A 42 5.98 -0.67 1.52
N ASP A 43 6.54 0.35 2.18
CA ASP A 43 6.89 1.67 1.66
C ASP A 43 7.88 1.65 0.49
N VAL A 44 8.78 0.67 0.37
CA VAL A 44 9.74 0.60 -0.76
C VAL A 44 9.03 0.17 -2.04
N LYS A 45 8.17 -0.86 -1.96
CA LYS A 45 7.37 -1.34 -3.10
C LYS A 45 6.37 -0.29 -3.55
N SER A 46 5.72 0.42 -2.61
CA SER A 46 4.83 1.53 -2.98
C SER A 46 5.59 2.70 -3.58
N ARG A 47 6.76 3.08 -3.03
CA ARG A 47 7.62 4.13 -3.63
C ARG A 47 8.04 3.79 -5.06
N GLN A 48 8.41 2.55 -5.33
CA GLN A 48 8.76 2.14 -6.68
C GLN A 48 7.56 2.22 -7.64
N LEU A 49 6.36 1.87 -7.17
CA LEU A 49 5.14 1.99 -7.96
C LEU A 49 4.82 3.44 -8.35
N PHE A 50 5.03 4.41 -7.44
CA PHE A 50 4.81 5.83 -7.75
C PHE A 50 5.92 6.44 -8.62
N ALA A 51 7.09 5.79 -8.75
CA ALA A 51 8.22 6.36 -9.47
C ALA A 51 7.95 6.48 -10.96
N ASP A 52 7.11 5.56 -11.42
CA ASP A 52 6.73 5.36 -12.81
C ASP A 52 5.25 5.71 -13.05
N CYS A 53 4.58 6.41 -12.13
CA CYS A 53 3.14 6.70 -12.27
C CYS A 53 2.83 7.93 -13.14
N GLN A 54 3.84 8.63 -13.66
CA GLN A 54 3.66 9.82 -14.52
C GLN A 54 2.81 9.54 -15.78
N PRO A 55 3.03 8.45 -16.55
CA PRO A 55 2.18 8.13 -17.70
C PRO A 55 0.74 7.82 -17.29
N LEU A 56 0.53 7.27 -16.08
CA LEU A 56 -0.79 6.96 -15.56
C LEU A 56 -1.56 8.24 -15.19
N ILE A 57 -0.88 9.27 -14.70
CA ILE A 57 -1.47 10.60 -14.50
C ILE A 57 -1.99 11.15 -15.83
N TRP A 58 -1.16 11.14 -16.87
CA TRP A 58 -1.57 11.60 -18.20
C TRP A 58 -2.71 10.78 -18.80
N ALA A 59 -2.70 9.47 -18.59
CA ALA A 59 -3.78 8.60 -19.05
C ALA A 59 -5.12 8.95 -18.37
N ILE A 60 -5.11 9.22 -17.05
CA ILE A 60 -6.31 9.61 -16.31
C ILE A 60 -6.80 10.99 -16.75
N GLU A 61 -5.90 11.97 -16.86
CA GLU A 61 -6.26 13.31 -17.34
C GLU A 61 -6.85 13.25 -18.76
N GLY A 62 -6.20 12.50 -19.65
CA GLY A 62 -6.67 12.28 -21.02
C GLY A 62 -8.03 11.58 -21.06
N LEU A 63 -8.24 10.55 -20.23
CA LEU A 63 -9.53 9.86 -20.12
C LEU A 63 -10.62 10.80 -19.64
N CYS A 64 -10.38 11.60 -18.60
CA CYS A 64 -11.37 12.54 -18.08
C CYS A 64 -11.73 13.60 -19.12
N LEU A 65 -10.74 14.15 -19.83
CA LEU A 65 -10.97 15.09 -20.92
C LEU A 65 -11.75 14.47 -22.08
N LEU A 66 -11.42 13.23 -22.47
CA LEU A 66 -12.12 12.49 -23.51
C LEU A 66 -13.58 12.22 -23.12
N VAL A 67 -13.83 11.82 -21.87
CA VAL A 67 -15.19 11.63 -21.36
C VAL A 67 -15.94 12.95 -21.34
N CYS A 68 -15.32 14.06 -20.94
CA CYS A 68 -15.96 15.38 -21.00
C CYS A 68 -16.29 15.83 -22.43
N ALA A 69 -15.37 15.60 -23.39
CA ALA A 69 -15.59 15.89 -24.81
C ALA A 69 -16.73 15.04 -25.40
N SER A 70 -16.85 13.79 -24.94
CA SER A 70 -17.91 12.87 -25.40
C SER A 70 -19.32 13.44 -25.20
N LYS A 71 -19.56 14.31 -24.21
CA LYS A 71 -20.87 14.94 -24.02
C LYS A 71 -21.37 15.67 -25.29
N LYS A 72 -20.47 16.25 -26.08
CA LYS A 72 -20.80 17.00 -27.30
C LYS A 72 -20.62 16.17 -28.57
N GLU A 73 -19.61 15.31 -28.58
CA GLU A 73 -19.14 14.64 -29.81
C GLU A 73 -19.66 13.20 -29.96
N ASP A 74 -20.12 12.57 -28.86
CA ASP A 74 -20.63 11.20 -28.87
C ASP A 74 -22.11 11.15 -29.29
N LYS A 75 -22.33 11.15 -30.60
CA LYS A 75 -23.67 11.09 -31.22
C LYS A 75 -24.44 9.80 -30.91
N PHE A 76 -23.74 8.71 -30.61
CA PHE A 76 -24.32 7.39 -30.38
C PHE A 76 -24.39 7.01 -28.89
N GLY A 77 -23.79 7.82 -28.01
CA GLY A 77 -23.85 7.63 -26.56
C GLY A 77 -23.06 6.41 -26.06
N VAL A 78 -22.10 5.89 -26.83
CA VAL A 78 -21.32 4.69 -26.45
C VAL A 78 -20.47 4.96 -25.20
N VAL A 79 -19.88 6.16 -25.10
CA VAL A 79 -19.13 6.59 -23.93
C VAL A 79 -20.09 6.89 -22.77
N GLN A 80 -21.26 7.44 -23.05
CA GLN A 80 -22.30 7.71 -22.04
C GLN A 80 -22.84 6.42 -21.41
N PHE A 81 -22.96 5.34 -22.19
CA PHE A 81 -23.31 4.01 -21.67
C PHE A 81 -22.24 3.46 -20.73
N SER A 82 -20.97 3.69 -21.06
CA SER A 82 -19.83 3.21 -20.25
C SER A 82 -19.50 4.14 -19.07
N LEU A 83 -20.10 5.33 -19.03
CA LEU A 83 -19.83 6.39 -18.06
C LEU A 83 -20.00 5.94 -16.60
N PRO A 84 -21.06 5.19 -16.21
CA PRO A 84 -21.19 4.70 -14.83
C PRO A 84 -20.03 3.78 -14.44
N GLY A 85 -19.57 2.93 -15.35
CA GLY A 85 -18.43 2.04 -15.13
C GLY A 85 -17.12 2.81 -14.95
N ILE A 86 -16.90 3.84 -15.77
CA ILE A 86 -15.72 4.71 -15.68
C ILE A 86 -15.73 5.51 -14.37
N LEU A 87 -16.89 6.07 -13.99
CA LEU A 87 -17.04 6.80 -12.72
C LEU A 87 -16.80 5.90 -11.52
N ASN A 88 -17.34 4.67 -11.54
CA ASN A 88 -17.10 3.71 -10.46
C ASN A 88 -15.62 3.34 -10.34
N ALA A 89 -14.94 3.07 -11.45
CA ALA A 89 -13.50 2.78 -11.45
C ALA A 89 -12.66 3.97 -10.93
N MET A 90 -13.01 5.20 -11.32
CA MET A 90 -12.36 6.42 -10.82
C MET A 90 -12.58 6.61 -9.31
N LEU A 91 -13.78 6.32 -8.82
CA LEU A 91 -14.12 6.42 -7.39
C LEU A 91 -13.40 5.34 -6.57
N GLU A 92 -13.35 4.10 -7.05
CA GLU A 92 -12.57 3.02 -6.44
C GLU A 92 -11.09 3.38 -6.36
N LEU A 93 -10.54 3.95 -7.44
CA LEU A 93 -9.16 4.43 -7.47
C LEU A 93 -8.92 5.54 -6.43
N ASP A 94 -9.81 6.52 -6.31
CA ASP A 94 -9.71 7.60 -5.32
C ASP A 94 -9.71 7.04 -3.88
N GLN A 95 -10.61 6.08 -3.59
CA GLN A 95 -10.67 5.41 -2.28
C GLN A 95 -9.38 4.65 -1.96
N VAL A 96 -8.83 3.91 -2.93
CA VAL A 96 -7.57 3.16 -2.75
C VAL A 96 -6.41 4.12 -2.52
N LEU A 97 -6.33 5.21 -3.28
CA LEU A 97 -5.32 6.26 -3.10
C LEU A 97 -5.44 6.96 -1.75
N GLU A 98 -6.65 7.20 -1.26
CA GLU A 98 -6.88 7.79 0.06
C GLU A 98 -6.42 6.84 1.19
N ARG A 99 -6.80 5.57 1.12
CA ARG A 99 -6.35 4.54 2.08
C ARG A 99 -4.83 4.42 2.07
N HIS A 100 -4.23 4.42 0.89
CA HIS A 100 -2.77 4.39 0.72
C HIS A 100 -2.11 5.64 1.33
N SER A 101 -2.64 6.83 1.06
CA SER A 101 -2.13 8.10 1.61
C SER A 101 -2.16 8.11 3.14
N LYS A 102 -3.26 7.66 3.76
CA LYS A 102 -3.40 7.56 5.22
C LYS A 102 -2.40 6.58 5.82
N ARG A 103 -2.21 5.41 5.19
CA ARG A 103 -1.23 4.39 5.60
C ARG A 103 0.20 4.90 5.53
N CYS A 104 0.58 5.55 4.43
CA CYS A 104 1.92 6.12 4.27
C CYS A 104 2.17 7.31 5.20
N ALA A 105 1.15 8.11 5.54
CA ALA A 105 1.28 9.19 6.51
C ALA A 105 1.57 8.66 7.92
N SER A 106 0.92 7.58 8.33
CA SER A 106 1.12 6.95 9.64
C SER A 106 2.50 6.28 9.81
N LEU A 107 3.15 5.91 8.72
CA LEU A 107 4.40 5.13 8.72
C LEU A 107 5.66 6.00 8.51
N ARG A 108 5.50 7.32 8.36
CA ARG A 108 6.58 8.18 7.86
C ARG A 108 7.46 8.75 8.97
N ARG A 109 8.79 8.62 8.80
CA ARG A 109 9.78 9.45 9.52
C ARG A 109 9.91 10.83 8.86
N PRO A 110 10.07 11.92 9.64
CA PRO A 110 10.06 13.30 9.13
C PRO A 110 11.11 13.65 8.07
N ASN A 111 12.19 12.85 7.94
CA ASN A 111 13.39 13.23 7.19
C ASN A 111 13.79 12.24 6.07
N SER A 112 12.87 11.41 5.59
CA SER A 112 13.17 10.45 4.51
C SER A 112 13.15 11.15 3.15
N SER A 113 14.26 11.06 2.41
CA SER A 113 14.57 11.63 1.08
C SER A 113 13.64 11.25 -0.10
N SER A 114 12.44 10.74 0.14
CA SER A 114 11.51 10.23 -0.88
C SER A 114 10.48 11.27 -1.34
N GLY A 115 10.94 12.46 -1.68
CA GLY A 115 10.07 13.60 -2.00
C GLY A 115 9.36 13.49 -3.36
N ARG A 116 10.02 12.94 -4.38
CA ARG A 116 9.46 12.82 -5.75
C ARG A 116 8.28 11.86 -5.79
N GLU A 117 8.45 10.67 -5.22
CA GLU A 117 7.41 9.63 -5.17
C GLU A 117 6.15 10.09 -4.47
N LEU A 118 6.33 10.81 -3.36
CA LEU A 118 5.24 11.41 -2.65
C LEU A 118 4.56 12.53 -3.45
N ARG A 119 5.33 13.33 -4.19
CA ARG A 119 4.77 14.36 -5.06
C ARG A 119 3.93 13.71 -6.16
N LEU A 120 4.45 12.69 -6.82
CA LEU A 120 3.75 11.94 -7.87
C LEU A 120 2.47 11.28 -7.32
N ALA A 121 2.52 10.63 -6.16
CA ALA A 121 1.33 10.08 -5.50
C ALA A 121 0.27 11.16 -5.19
N ARG A 122 0.70 12.34 -4.74
CA ARG A 122 -0.20 13.48 -4.48
C ARG A 122 -0.77 14.06 -5.76
N THR A 123 0.05 14.19 -6.81
CA THR A 123 -0.39 14.65 -8.13
C THR A 123 -1.40 13.68 -8.73
N LEU A 124 -1.16 12.37 -8.62
CA LEU A 124 -2.09 11.35 -9.07
C LEU A 124 -3.44 11.45 -8.35
N LYS A 125 -3.42 11.59 -7.02
CA LYS A 125 -4.65 11.82 -6.25
C LYS A 125 -5.37 13.09 -6.72
N ALA A 126 -4.65 14.19 -6.90
CA ALA A 126 -5.23 15.43 -7.39
C ALA A 126 -5.84 15.27 -8.79
N ALA A 127 -5.16 14.60 -9.72
CA ALA A 127 -5.64 14.34 -11.06
C ALA A 127 -6.95 13.53 -11.06
N VAL A 128 -7.04 12.48 -10.22
CA VAL A 128 -8.26 11.68 -10.06
C VAL A 128 -9.41 12.52 -9.49
N SER A 129 -9.18 13.26 -8.40
CA SER A 129 -10.23 14.09 -7.78
C SER A 129 -10.69 15.21 -8.71
N THR A 130 -9.77 15.86 -9.42
CA THR A 130 -10.09 16.89 -10.42
C THR A 130 -10.85 16.29 -11.60
N GLY A 131 -10.45 15.13 -12.10
CA GLY A 131 -11.13 14.41 -13.17
C GLY A 131 -12.57 14.03 -12.80
N LEU A 132 -12.77 13.47 -11.60
CA LEU A 132 -14.10 13.18 -11.05
C LEU A 132 -14.96 14.43 -10.95
N TYR A 133 -14.40 15.55 -10.48
CA TYR A 133 -15.13 16.82 -10.42
C TYR A 133 -15.54 17.30 -11.82
N GLN A 134 -14.64 17.25 -12.80
CA GLN A 134 -14.95 17.63 -14.19
C GLN A 134 -16.02 16.74 -14.81
N MET A 135 -15.94 15.42 -14.63
CA MET A 135 -16.94 14.49 -15.14
C MET A 135 -18.31 14.72 -14.48
N THR A 136 -18.36 14.83 -13.15
CA THR A 136 -19.62 15.03 -12.42
C THR A 136 -20.27 16.38 -12.72
N THR A 137 -19.47 17.44 -12.89
CA THR A 137 -19.99 18.75 -13.32
C THR A 137 -20.47 18.74 -14.77
N THR A 138 -19.74 18.09 -15.68
CA THR A 138 -20.11 17.98 -17.09
C THR A 138 -21.40 17.19 -17.28
N PHE A 139 -21.56 16.09 -16.56
CA PHE A 139 -22.72 15.20 -16.64
C PHE A 139 -23.77 15.43 -15.54
N LYS A 140 -23.69 16.56 -14.81
CA LYS A 140 -24.58 16.89 -13.68
C LYS A 140 -26.07 16.69 -13.99
N GLU A 141 -26.51 17.12 -15.17
CA GLU A 141 -27.91 17.00 -15.60
C GLU A 141 -28.36 15.55 -15.84
N HIS A 142 -27.44 14.65 -16.21
CA HIS A 142 -27.72 13.23 -16.38
C HIS A 142 -27.70 12.51 -15.02
N ILE A 143 -26.77 12.89 -14.14
CA ILE A 143 -26.64 12.32 -12.80
C ILE A 143 -27.79 12.77 -11.89
N GLY A 144 -28.22 14.03 -11.97
CA GLY A 144 -29.33 14.56 -11.17
C GLY A 144 -30.71 14.01 -11.56
N LYS A 145 -30.82 13.32 -12.72
CA LYS A 145 -32.03 12.61 -13.15
C LYS A 145 -32.03 11.14 -12.73
N LEU A 146 -30.91 10.61 -12.23
CA LEU A 146 -30.88 9.30 -11.59
C LEU A 146 -31.51 9.47 -10.22
N ASP A 147 -32.82 9.22 -10.17
CA ASP A 147 -33.59 9.19 -8.95
C ASP A 147 -33.01 8.08 -8.06
N LEU A 148 -32.28 8.46 -7.02
CA LEU A 148 -31.78 7.54 -6.00
C LEU A 148 -32.95 7.26 -5.05
N THR A 149 -33.92 6.49 -5.52
CA THR A 149 -35.03 5.94 -4.72
C THR A 149 -34.63 4.58 -4.15
#